data_AF-A0A2V9T645-F1
#
_entry.id   AF-A0A2V9T645-F1
#
_cell.length_a   1.000
_cell.length_b   1.000
_cell.length_c   1.000
_cell.angle_alpha   90.00
_cell.angle_beta   90.00
_cell.angle_gamma   90.00
#
_symmetry.space_group_name_H-M   'P 1'
#
loop_
_entity.id
_entity.type
_entity.pdbx_description
1 polymer ?
#
loop_
_entity_poly.entity_id
_entity_poly.type
_entity_poly.pdbx_seq_one_letter_code
_entity_poly.pdbx_strand_id
1 'polypeptide(L)'
;MATIAAGQLAGMSRASALEFSFFLSIPTMVAATGYDLLKSLRHSAANPIGTGNIDAHGWALLAIGFVVSFLLAYMSVAWFMAWVRKHGFAPFAVYRIIVGALVLFFASRLG
;
A
#
# COMPACT_ATOMS: atom_id res chain seq x y z
N MET A 1 2.17 2.53 -8.57
CA MET A 1 2.48 3.66 -9.49
C MET A 1 3.62 3.31 -10.44
N ALA A 2 4.73 2.72 -9.97
CA ALA A 2 5.81 2.28 -10.86
C ALA A 2 5.32 1.35 -11.99
N THR A 3 4.52 0.34 -11.64
CA THR A 3 3.88 -0.60 -12.59
C THR A 3 2.92 0.07 -13.57
N ILE A 4 2.10 1.02 -13.10
CA ILE A 4 1.16 1.77 -13.95
C ILE A 4 1.92 2.66 -14.94
N ALA A 5 2.91 3.41 -14.46
CA ALA A 5 3.75 4.28 -15.30
C ALA A 5 4.54 3.46 -16.32
N ALA A 6 5.13 2.34 -15.90
CA ALA A 6 5.81 1.41 -16.80
C ALA A 6 4.86 0.85 -17.87
N GLY A 7 3.64 0.45 -17.48
CA GLY A 7 2.62 -0.01 -18.42
C GLY A 7 2.23 1.07 -19.44
N GLN A 8 2.09 2.33 -19.00
CA GLN A 8 1.82 3.45 -19.89
C GLN A 8 2.99 3.72 -20.87
N LEU A 9 4.23 3.63 -20.40
CA LEU A 9 5.43 3.76 -21.23
C LEU A 9 5.54 2.60 -22.25
N ALA A 10 5.06 1.41 -21.88
CA ALA A 10 4.95 0.26 -22.77
C ALA A 10 3.75 0.33 -23.75
N GLY A 11 3.04 1.46 -23.80
CA GLY A 11 1.94 1.69 -24.74
C GLY A 11 0.55 1.25 -24.26
N MET A 12 0.39 0.85 -22.99
CA MET A 12 -0.92 0.49 -22.45
C MET A 12 -1.81 1.72 -22.21
N SER A 13 -3.12 1.54 -22.41
CA SER A 13 -4.11 2.54 -21.99
C SER A 13 -4.05 2.74 -20.47
N ARG A 14 -4.43 3.94 -19.99
CA ARG A 14 -4.47 4.26 -18.55
C ARG A 14 -5.31 3.26 -17.75
N ALA A 15 -6.45 2.83 -18.30
CA ALA A 15 -7.33 1.87 -17.66
C ALA A 15 -6.68 0.48 -17.60
N SER A 16 -6.12 0.00 -18.72
CA SER A 16 -5.47 -1.31 -18.80
C SER A 16 -4.23 -1.40 -17.90
N ALA A 17 -3.40 -0.35 -17.85
CA ALA A 17 -2.23 -0.31 -16.98
C ALA A 17 -2.61 -0.34 -15.48
N LEU A 18 -3.75 0.29 -15.15
CA LEU A 18 -4.28 0.31 -13.79
C LEU A 18 -4.84 -1.06 -13.39
N GLU A 19 -5.66 -1.68 -14.24
CA GLU A 19 -6.18 -3.05 -14.01
C GLU A 19 -5.05 -4.08 -13.88
N PHE A 20 -4.07 -4.04 -14.78
CA PHE A 20 -2.88 -4.89 -14.69
C PHE A 20 -2.14 -4.70 -13.37
N SER A 21 -1.92 -3.45 -12.94
CA SER A 21 -1.27 -3.18 -11.66
C SER A 21 -2.07 -3.70 -10.46
N PHE A 22 -3.40 -3.70 -10.53
CA PHE A 22 -4.24 -4.26 -9.47
C PHE A 22 -4.12 -5.78 -9.41
N PHE A 23 -4.26 -6.45 -10.54
CA PHE A 23 -4.12 -7.92 -10.61
C PHE A 23 -2.74 -8.38 -10.20
N LEU A 24 -1.69 -7.67 -10.62
CA LEU A 24 -0.32 -7.95 -10.20
C LEU A 24 -0.14 -7.78 -8.69
N SER A 25 -0.79 -6.77 -8.08
CA SER A 25 -0.61 -6.50 -6.64
C SER A 25 -1.14 -7.63 -5.74
N ILE A 26 -2.16 -8.39 -6.18
CA ILE A 26 -2.76 -9.46 -5.38
C ILE A 26 -1.74 -10.54 -4.99
N PRO A 27 -1.08 -11.25 -5.94
CA PRO A 27 -0.10 -12.27 -5.59
C PRO A 27 1.12 -11.67 -4.88
N THR A 28 1.58 -10.47 -5.26
CA THR A 28 2.78 -9.86 -4.67
C THR A 28 2.54 -9.46 -3.21
N MET A 29 1.41 -8.81 -2.90
CA MET A 29 1.08 -8.40 -1.53
C MET A 29 0.73 -9.59 -0.65
N VAL A 30 0.06 -10.62 -1.17
CA VAL A 30 -0.21 -11.85 -0.42
C VAL A 30 1.10 -12.54 -0.04
N ALA A 31 2.04 -12.67 -0.99
CA ALA A 31 3.35 -13.26 -0.73
C ALA A 31 4.17 -12.43 0.27
N ALA A 32 4.25 -11.11 0.08
CA ALA A 32 4.99 -10.22 0.97
C ALA A 32 4.42 -10.22 2.39
N THR A 33 3.10 -10.03 2.53
CA THR A 33 2.42 -10.01 3.83
C THR A 33 2.53 -11.36 4.53
N GLY A 34 2.36 -12.47 3.81
CA GLY A 34 2.50 -13.81 4.37
C GLY A 34 3.93 -14.10 4.85
N TYR A 35 4.93 -13.66 4.09
CA TYR A 35 6.34 -13.78 4.47
C TYR A 35 6.67 -12.93 5.71
N ASP A 36 6.23 -11.67 5.74
CA ASP A 36 6.44 -10.77 6.87
C ASP A 36 5.71 -11.26 8.13
N LEU A 37 4.50 -11.80 7.98
CA LEU A 37 3.75 -12.42 9.08
C LEU A 37 4.48 -13.64 9.62
N LEU A 38 4.96 -14.54 8.76
CA LEU A 38 5.72 -15.72 9.17
C LEU A 38 7.01 -15.33 9.90
N LYS A 39 7.73 -14.31 9.42
CA LYS A 39 8.94 -13.79 10.05
C LYS A 39 8.66 -13.16 11.41
N SER A 40 7.54 -12.47 11.55
CA SER A 40 7.08 -11.87 12.81
C SER A 40 6.72 -12.94 13.84
N LEU A 41 6.00 -14.00 13.42
CA LEU A 41 5.63 -15.15 14.25
C LEU A 41 6.83 -15.94 14.75
N ARG A 42 7.87 -16.10 13.91
CA ARG A 42 9.07 -16.89 14.23
C ARG A 42 10.11 -16.17 15.11
N HIS A 43 9.80 -15.00 15.69
CA HIS A 43 10.71 -14.28 16.60
C HIS A 43 12.11 -14.03 16.03
N SER A 44 12.24 -13.80 14.73
CA SER A 44 13.52 -13.39 14.17
C SER A 44 13.88 -12.00 14.72
N ALA A 45 15.05 -11.89 15.37
CA ALA A 45 15.60 -10.74 16.09
C ALA A 45 15.64 -9.38 15.36
N ALA A 46 15.16 -9.31 14.11
CA ALA A 46 15.08 -8.11 13.29
C ALA A 46 13.72 -7.38 13.39
N ASN A 47 12.73 -7.90 14.12
CA ASN A 47 11.44 -7.23 14.30
C ASN A 47 11.29 -6.71 15.74
N PRO A 48 11.29 -5.38 15.97
CA PRO A 48 11.02 -4.81 17.30
C PRO A 48 9.57 -5.02 17.77
N ILE A 49 8.68 -5.50 16.87
CA ILE A 49 7.27 -5.83 17.10
C ILE A 49 7.10 -7.35 17.01
N GLY A 50 7.92 -8.12 17.72
CA GLY A 50 7.78 -9.58 17.78
C GLY A 50 6.44 -9.96 18.44
N THR A 51 5.73 -10.94 17.88
CA THR A 51 4.45 -11.49 18.41
C THR A 51 4.54 -12.09 19.82
N GLY A 52 5.71 -12.10 20.46
CA GLY A 52 5.89 -12.60 21.83
C GLY A 52 5.14 -11.81 22.90
N ASN A 53 4.72 -10.58 22.58
CA ASN A 53 3.96 -9.71 23.47
C ASN A 53 2.55 -9.39 22.95
N ILE A 54 2.02 -10.12 21.94
CA ILE A 54 0.62 -9.93 21.53
C ILE A 54 -0.28 -10.75 22.44
N ASP A 55 -0.93 -10.04 23.34
CA ASP A 55 -2.03 -10.48 24.19
C ASP A 55 -3.34 -10.62 23.39
N ALA A 56 -4.37 -11.24 24.00
CA ALA A 56 -5.66 -11.49 23.35
C ALA A 56 -6.32 -10.21 22.81
N HIS A 57 -6.07 -9.08 23.47
CA HIS A 57 -6.53 -7.77 23.03
C HIS A 57 -5.82 -7.30 21.74
N GLY A 58 -4.50 -7.51 21.62
CA GLY A 58 -3.75 -7.19 20.40
C GLY A 58 -4.23 -7.98 19.18
N TRP A 59 -4.59 -9.25 19.36
CA TRP A 59 -5.21 -10.06 18.30
C TRP A 59 -6.60 -9.54 17.89
N ALA A 60 -7.41 -9.09 18.84
CA ALA A 60 -8.71 -8.48 18.56
C ALA A 60 -8.56 -7.17 17.76
N LEU A 61 -7.61 -6.31 18.13
CA LEU A 61 -7.29 -5.08 17.40
C LEU A 61 -6.81 -5.37 15.98
N LEU A 62 -5.94 -6.37 15.79
CA LEU A 62 -5.46 -6.77 14.47
C LEU A 62 -6.62 -7.24 13.58
N ALA A 63 -7.54 -8.05 14.13
CA ALA A 63 -8.72 -8.52 13.40
C ALA A 63 -9.64 -7.36 12.99
N ILE A 64 -9.91 -6.41 13.90
CA ILE A 64 -10.71 -5.22 13.60
C ILE A 64 -10.04 -4.38 12.52
N GLY A 65 -8.75 -4.09 12.67
CA GLY A 65 -7.96 -3.33 11.69
C GLY A 65 -7.95 -3.99 10.32
N PHE A 66 -7.85 -5.33 10.27
CA PHE A 66 -7.91 -6.10 9.04
C PHE A 66 -9.27 -5.96 8.34
N VAL A 67 -10.38 -6.14 9.07
CA VAL A 67 -11.73 -6.03 8.51
C VAL A 67 -12.02 -4.61 8.02
N VAL A 68 -11.72 -3.61 8.84
CA VAL A 68 -11.92 -2.19 8.49
C VAL A 68 -11.08 -1.83 7.26
N SER A 69 -9.81 -2.23 7.23
CA SER A 69 -8.93 -1.99 6.07
C SER A 69 -9.44 -2.66 4.80
N PHE A 70 -9.96 -3.89 4.90
CA PHE A 70 -10.54 -4.61 3.76
C PHE A 70 -11.75 -3.88 3.17
N LEU A 71 -12.69 -3.43 4.02
CA LEU A 71 -13.88 -2.69 3.57
C LEU A 71 -13.50 -1.35 2.93
N LEU A 72 -12.61 -0.60 3.58
CA LEU A 72 -12.12 0.69 3.09
C LEU A 72 -11.34 0.54 1.78
N ALA A 73 -10.51 -0.50 1.66
CA ALA A 73 -9.77 -0.80 0.44
C ALA A 73 -10.74 -1.11 -0.71
N TYR A 74 -11.75 -1.95 -0.48
CA TYR A 74 -12.74 -2.29 -1.51
C TYR A 74 -13.47 -1.03 -2.03
N MET A 75 -13.96 -0.18 -1.13
CA MET A 75 -14.62 1.08 -1.49
C MET A 75 -13.65 2.03 -2.21
N SER A 76 -12.43 2.17 -1.70
CA SER A 76 -11.41 3.06 -2.25
C SER A 76 -11.00 2.64 -3.66
N VAL A 77 -10.87 1.34 -3.94
CA VAL A 77 -10.46 0.85 -5.27
C VAL A 77 -11.51 1.18 -6.32
N ALA A 78 -12.79 0.92 -6.03
CA ALA A 78 -13.88 1.22 -6.94
C ALA A 78 -13.94 2.73 -7.27
N TRP A 79 -13.83 3.57 -6.23
CA TRP A 79 -13.79 5.02 -6.39
C TRP A 79 -12.55 5.50 -7.16
N PHE A 80 -11.37 5.00 -6.81
CA PHE A 80 -10.10 5.36 -7.44
C PHE A 80 -10.08 5.02 -8.93
N MET A 81 -10.53 3.81 -9.29
CA MET A 81 -10.67 3.39 -10.68
C MET A 81 -11.57 4.35 -11.46
N ALA A 82 -12.72 4.75 -10.89
CA ALA A 82 -13.65 5.67 -11.54
C ALA A 82 -13.07 7.09 -11.70
N TRP A 83 -12.34 7.57 -10.70
CA TRP A 83 -11.76 8.92 -10.70
C TRP A 83 -10.59 9.04 -11.69
N VAL A 84 -9.66 8.08 -11.67
CA VAL A 84 -8.46 8.10 -12.53
C VAL A 84 -8.82 8.03 -14.02
N ARG A 85 -9.87 7.28 -14.37
CA ARG A 85 -10.37 7.23 -15.75
C ARG A 85 -10.78 8.61 -16.27
N LYS A 86 -11.25 9.53 -15.41
CA LYS A 86 -11.72 10.87 -15.79
C LYS A 86 -10.65 11.95 -15.69
N HIS A 87 -9.86 11.97 -14.61
CA HIS A 87 -8.95 13.08 -14.30
C HIS A 87 -7.46 12.75 -14.51
N GLY A 88 -7.12 11.48 -14.77
CA GLY A 88 -5.73 11.04 -14.93
C GLY A 88 -4.93 11.04 -13.61
N PHE A 89 -3.61 10.94 -13.70
CA PHE A 89 -2.72 10.80 -12.54
C PHE A 89 -2.03 12.10 -12.09
N ALA A 90 -2.22 13.22 -12.81
CA ALA A 90 -1.50 14.47 -12.56
C ALA A 90 -1.67 15.00 -11.11
N PRO A 91 -2.88 15.02 -10.51
CA PRO A 91 -3.04 15.47 -9.12
C PRO A 91 -2.30 14.60 -8.11
N PHE A 92 -2.21 13.28 -8.36
CA PHE A 92 -1.44 12.36 -7.51
C PHE A 92 0.07 12.61 -7.58
N ALA A 93 0.58 13.01 -8.75
CA ALA A 93 1.98 13.36 -8.91
C ALA A 93 2.32 14.64 -8.12
N VAL A 94 1.49 15.69 -8.25
CA VAL A 94 1.67 16.95 -7.51
C VAL A 94 1.58 16.73 -6.00
N TYR A 95 0.55 16.00 -5.54
CA TYR A 95 0.40 15.63 -4.13
C TYR A 95 1.65 14.94 -3.58
N ARG A 96 2.23 13.98 -4.32
CA ARG A 96 3.43 13.26 -3.90
C ARG A 96 4.67 14.15 -3.84
N ILE A 97 4.84 15.10 -4.76
CA ILE A 97 5.97 16.05 -4.74
C ILE A 97 5.88 16.93 -3.49
N ILE A 98 4.69 17.47 -3.19
CA ILE A 98 4.48 18.32 -2.01
C ILE A 98 4.74 17.53 -0.72
N VAL A 99 4.12 16.35 -0.57
CA VAL A 99 4.30 15.52 0.62
C VAL A 99 5.75 15.05 0.75
N GLY A 100 6.38 14.64 -0.36
CA GLY A 100 7.79 14.26 -0.36
C GLY A 100 8.71 15.38 0.11
N ALA A 101 8.48 16.62 -0.37
CA ALA A 101 9.22 17.79 0.08
C ALA A 101 9.01 18.09 1.57
N LEU A 102 7.78 17.96 2.07
CA LEU A 102 7.46 18.14 3.50
C LEU A 102 8.16 17.09 4.37
N VAL A 103 8.14 15.82 3.96
CA VAL A 103 8.82 14.73 4.68
C VAL A 103 10.34 14.95 4.68
N LEU A 104 10.93 15.36 3.56
CA LEU A 104 12.36 15.69 3.49
C LEU A 104 12.73 16.87 4.39
N PHE A 105 11.90 17.91 4.42
CA PHE A 105 12.08 19.05 5.31
C PHE A 105 11.97 18.66 6.78
N PHE A 106 11.03 17.77 7.13
CA PHE A 106 10.88 17.30 8.51
C PHE A 106 12.05 16.39 8.92
N ALA A 107 12.46 15.48 8.04
CA ALA A 107 13.58 14.59 8.27
C ALA A 107 14.90 15.36 8.46
N SER A 108 15.11 16.46 7.70
CA SER A 108 16.30 17.32 7.86
C SER A 108 16.30 18.15 9.15
N ARG A 109 15.18 18.21 9.88
CA ARG A 109 15.06 18.86 11.20
C ARG A 109 15.24 17.90 12.37
N LEU A 110 15.24 16.60 12.11
CA LEU A 110 15.31 15.51 13.10
C LEU A 110 16.74 14.98 13.32
N GLY A 111 17.71 15.43 12.51
CA GLY A 111 19.15 15.20 12.71
C GLY A 111 19.83 16.46 13.25
#